data_AF-A0A9D6VYN7-F1
#
_entry.id   AF-A0A9D6VYN7-F1
#
_cell.length_a   1.000
_cell.length_b   1.000
_cell.length_c   1.000
_cell.angle_alpha   90.00
_cell.angle_beta   90.00
_cell.angle_gamma   90.00
#
_symmetry.space_group_name_H-M   'P 1'
#
loop_
_entity.id
_entity.type
_entity.pdbx_description
1 polymer ?
#
loop_
_entity_poly.entity_id
_entity_poly.type
_entity_poly.pdbx_seq_one_letter_code
_entity_poly.pdbx_strand_id
1 'polypeptide(L)'
;MHFQAFNTYEDMMSEVERARDEADGQVQPWQAVLAPGDFFIRIWSGLVIYGEILDPAVPQFPGDYSDEALSEIRREARIYEQPEMRGYRFTRCYSVACPEGEFGDTHVSSMTRKITREQFEQARASGWPEAPWPRR
;
A
#
# COMPACT_ATOMS: atom_id res chain seq x y z
N MET A 1 -12.11 -2.92 17.56
CA MET A 1 -11.83 -4.12 16.76
C MET A 1 -13.07 -4.99 16.80
N HIS A 2 -13.67 -5.31 15.66
CA HIS A 2 -14.85 -6.17 15.57
C HIS A 2 -14.38 -7.54 15.06
N PHE A 3 -14.61 -8.60 15.84
CA PHE A 3 -14.26 -9.97 15.43
C PHE A 3 -15.52 -10.68 14.95
N GLN A 4 -15.47 -11.23 13.74
CA GLN A 4 -16.55 -12.04 13.15
C GLN A 4 -16.09 -13.50 13.08
N ALA A 5 -16.89 -14.40 13.63
CA ALA A 5 -16.65 -15.84 13.55
C ALA A 5 -17.49 -16.44 12.41
N PHE A 6 -16.93 -17.44 11.73
CA PHE A 6 -17.56 -18.14 10.62
C PHE A 6 -17.77 -19.60 10.98
N ASN A 7 -18.91 -20.15 10.55
CA ASN A 7 -19.23 -21.56 10.78
C ASN A 7 -18.63 -22.46 9.68
N THR A 8 -18.31 -21.90 8.52
CA THR A 8 -17.72 -22.63 7.39
C THR A 8 -16.62 -21.81 6.70
N TYR A 9 -15.75 -22.50 5.96
CA TYR A 9 -14.76 -21.86 5.09
C TYR A 9 -15.40 -21.07 3.95
N GLU A 10 -16.51 -21.58 3.40
CA GLU A 10 -17.25 -20.93 2.32
C GLU A 10 -17.80 -19.57 2.78
N ASP A 11 -18.42 -19.50 3.97
CA ASP A 11 -18.91 -18.24 4.53
C ASP A 11 -17.78 -17.22 4.73
N MET A 12 -16.61 -17.69 5.19
CA MET A 12 -15.43 -16.84 5.37
C MET A 12 -14.97 -16.26 4.03
N MET A 13 -14.88 -17.09 2.99
CA MET A 13 -14.43 -16.65 1.68
C MET A 13 -15.43 -15.70 1.01
N SER A 14 -16.74 -15.96 1.13
CA SER A 14 -17.78 -15.05 0.63
C SER A 14 -17.72 -13.67 1.31
N GLU A 15 -17.41 -13.60 2.61
CA GLU A 15 -17.22 -12.31 3.27
C GLU A 15 -15.93 -11.59 2.85
N VAL A 16 -14.85 -12.33 2.59
CA VAL A 16 -13.62 -11.74 2.03
C VAL A 16 -13.91 -11.13 0.65
N GLU A 17 -14.65 -11.83 -0.20
CA GLU A 17 -15.07 -11.33 -1.50
C GLU A 17 -15.95 -10.09 -1.39
N ARG A 18 -16.97 -10.11 -0.52
CA ARG A 18 -17.83 -8.95 -0.28
C ARG A 18 -17.02 -7.75 0.21
N ALA A 19 -16.15 -7.94 1.20
CA ALA A 19 -15.33 -6.87 1.75
C ALA A 19 -14.40 -6.25 0.70
N ARG A 20 -13.85 -7.09 -0.20
CA ARG A 20 -13.04 -6.62 -1.33
C ARG A 20 -13.87 -5.81 -2.33
N ASP A 21 -15.02 -6.33 -2.75
CA ASP A 21 -15.89 -5.62 -3.70
C ASP A 21 -16.41 -4.28 -3.13
N GLU A 22 -16.70 -4.23 -1.83
CA GLU A 22 -17.02 -2.97 -1.13
C GLU A 22 -15.84 -2.00 -1.12
N ALA A 23 -14.63 -2.47 -0.89
CA ALA A 23 -13.42 -1.64 -0.92
C ALA A 23 -13.14 -1.12 -2.33
N ASP A 24 -13.31 -1.95 -3.36
CA ASP A 24 -13.16 -1.59 -4.77
C ASP A 24 -14.22 -0.56 -5.20
N GLY A 25 -15.46 -0.71 -4.75
CA GLY A 25 -16.54 0.24 -5.01
C GLY A 25 -16.31 1.64 -4.41
N GLN A 26 -15.40 1.78 -3.45
CA GLN A 26 -15.04 3.06 -2.82
C GLN A 26 -13.86 3.77 -3.51
N VAL A 27 -13.20 3.11 -4.47
CA VAL A 27 -12.02 3.66 -5.16
C VAL A 27 -12.41 4.91 -5.95
N GLN A 28 -11.71 6.01 -5.68
CA GLN A 28 -11.85 7.27 -6.39
C GLN A 28 -11.00 7.28 -7.68
N PRO A 29 -11.37 8.07 -8.70
CA PRO A 29 -10.62 8.13 -9.96
C PRO A 29 -9.13 8.45 -9.79
N TRP A 30 -8.79 9.32 -8.83
CA TRP A 30 -7.40 9.69 -8.56
C TRP A 30 -6.61 8.57 -7.84
N GLN A 31 -7.29 7.70 -7.07
CA GLN A 31 -6.68 6.55 -6.41
C GLN A 31 -6.39 5.45 -7.43
N ALA A 32 -7.28 5.24 -8.40
CA ALA A 32 -7.14 4.22 -9.44
C ALA A 32 -5.90 4.40 -10.31
N VAL A 33 -5.48 5.65 -10.55
CA VAL A 33 -4.33 5.99 -11.40
C VAL A 33 -2.99 6.00 -10.66
N LEU A 34 -2.96 5.69 -9.37
CA LEU A 34 -1.71 5.62 -8.60
C LEU A 34 -0.85 4.44 -9.06
N ALA A 35 0.44 4.70 -9.25
CA ALA A 35 1.40 3.79 -9.85
C ALA A 35 2.73 3.77 -9.09
N PRO A 36 3.63 2.79 -9.36
CA PRO A 36 4.99 2.80 -8.83
C PRO A 36 5.69 4.16 -8.99
N GLY A 37 6.35 4.61 -7.92
CA GLY A 37 6.99 5.91 -7.80
C GLY A 37 6.10 7.04 -7.27
N ASP A 38 4.79 6.81 -7.11
CA ASP A 38 3.89 7.74 -6.44
C ASP A 38 3.98 7.63 -4.91
N PHE A 39 3.62 8.73 -4.23
CA PHE A 39 3.59 8.83 -2.78
C PHE A 39 2.20 9.19 -2.28
N PHE A 40 1.84 8.69 -1.10
CA PHE A 40 0.54 8.95 -0.50
C PHE A 40 0.61 9.10 1.01
N ILE A 41 -0.50 9.58 1.57
CA ILE A 41 -0.80 9.53 3.00
C ILE A 41 -2.05 8.69 3.20
N ARG A 42 -2.07 7.86 4.24
CA ARG A 42 -3.29 7.26 4.80
C ARG A 42 -3.36 7.51 6.30
N ILE A 43 -4.57 7.63 6.82
CA ILE A 43 -4.80 7.72 8.27
C ILE A 43 -5.35 6.37 8.72
N TRP A 44 -4.64 5.70 9.63
CA TRP A 44 -5.07 4.41 10.15
C TRP A 44 -4.76 4.29 11.63
N SER A 45 -5.78 3.92 12.41
CA SER A 45 -5.65 3.71 13.85
C SER A 45 -5.04 4.90 14.61
N GLY A 46 -5.36 6.12 14.17
CA GLY A 46 -4.83 7.37 14.75
C GLY A 46 -3.43 7.76 14.29
N LEU A 47 -2.77 6.95 13.46
CA LEU A 47 -1.47 7.25 12.88
C LEU A 47 -1.59 7.86 11.49
N VAL A 48 -0.71 8.80 11.19
CA VAL A 48 -0.44 9.24 9.82
C VAL A 48 0.64 8.34 9.25
N ILE A 49 0.29 7.65 8.17
CA ILE A 49 1.16 6.73 7.46
C ILE A 49 1.51 7.36 6.12
N TYR A 50 2.79 7.51 5.86
CA TYR A 50 3.36 7.98 4.60
C TYR A 50 3.75 6.76 3.78
N GLY A 51 3.26 6.63 2.55
CA GLY A 51 3.55 5.47 1.71
C GLY A 51 4.23 5.85 0.41
N GLU A 52 5.17 5.01 0.00
CA GLU A 52 5.72 4.96 -1.35
C GLU A 52 5.17 3.73 -2.07
N ILE A 53 4.70 3.89 -3.30
CA ILE A 53 4.28 2.78 -4.16
C ILE A 53 5.51 2.26 -4.91
N LEU A 54 5.76 0.97 -4.80
CA LEU A 54 6.95 0.31 -5.32
C LEU A 54 6.60 -0.52 -6.56
N ASP A 55 7.58 -0.70 -7.43
CA ASP A 55 7.47 -1.65 -8.54
C ASP A 55 7.82 -3.05 -8.02
N PRO A 56 6.86 -3.99 -7.94
CA PRO A 56 7.13 -5.33 -7.44
C PRO A 56 8.05 -6.14 -8.37
N ALA A 57 8.23 -5.72 -9.62
CA ALA A 57 9.09 -6.41 -10.60
C ALA A 57 10.57 -5.99 -10.50
N VAL A 58 10.93 -5.15 -9.53
CA VAL A 58 12.29 -4.64 -9.30
C VAL A 58 12.77 -5.02 -7.90
N PRO A 59 14.07 -5.32 -7.69
CA PRO A 59 14.62 -5.51 -6.36
C PRO A 59 14.49 -4.26 -5.47
N GLN A 60 14.01 -4.44 -4.24
CA GLN A 60 13.81 -3.34 -3.29
C GLN A 60 15.03 -3.02 -2.43
N PHE A 61 16.03 -3.88 -2.49
CA PHE A 61 17.29 -3.74 -1.77
C PHE A 61 18.43 -3.62 -2.77
N PRO A 62 19.47 -2.83 -2.44
CA PRO A 62 20.65 -2.77 -3.28
C PRO A 62 21.40 -4.10 -3.23
N GLY A 63 21.89 -4.54 -4.39
CA GLY A 63 22.67 -5.77 -4.52
C GLY A 63 22.92 -6.13 -5.97
N ASP A 64 23.88 -7.03 -6.18
CA ASP A 64 24.12 -7.66 -7.47
C ASP A 64 23.22 -8.90 -7.58
N TYR A 65 22.18 -8.80 -8.39
CA TYR A 65 21.22 -9.88 -8.63
C TYR A 65 21.60 -10.63 -9.90
N SER A 66 21.58 -11.97 -9.84
CA SER A 66 21.70 -12.77 -11.06
C SER A 66 20.45 -12.65 -11.92
N ASP A 67 20.56 -12.98 -13.20
CA ASP A 67 19.42 -13.00 -14.12
C ASP A 67 18.31 -13.95 -13.65
N GLU A 68 18.66 -15.07 -13.02
CA GLU A 68 17.69 -16.01 -12.44
C GLU A 68 16.92 -15.39 -11.28
N ALA A 69 17.59 -14.65 -10.40
CA ALA A 69 16.95 -13.96 -9.29
C ALA A 69 16.00 -12.86 -9.80
N LEU A 70 16.41 -12.10 -10.82
CA LEU A 70 15.55 -11.10 -11.47
C LEU A 70 14.34 -11.73 -12.16
N SER A 71 14.51 -12.90 -12.77
CA SER A 71 13.43 -13.67 -13.38
C SER A 71 12.40 -14.12 -12.35
N GLU A 72 12.85 -14.59 -11.18
CA GLU A 72 11.97 -14.99 -10.08
C GLU A 72 11.16 -13.80 -9.55
N ILE A 73 11.81 -12.67 -9.29
CA ILE A 73 11.14 -11.44 -8.83
C ILE A 73 10.04 -11.02 -9.81
N ARG A 74 10.34 -11.02 -11.12
CA ARG A 74 9.35 -10.69 -12.16
C ARG A 74 8.22 -11.71 -12.22
N ARG A 75 8.50 -12.99 -11.96
CA ARG A 75 7.48 -14.04 -11.93
C ARG A 75 6.54 -13.85 -10.75
N GLU A 76 7.07 -13.57 -9.56
CA GLU A 76 6.28 -13.30 -8.35
C GLU A 76 5.45 -12.04 -8.50
N ALA A 77 5.99 -10.99 -9.12
CA ALA A 77 5.28 -9.73 -9.40
C ALA A 77 3.99 -9.93 -10.23
N ARG A 78 3.85 -11.03 -10.96
CA ARG A 78 2.62 -11.35 -11.70
C ARG A 78 1.41 -11.60 -10.80
N ILE A 79 1.59 -11.75 -9.49
CA ILE A 79 0.46 -11.79 -8.54
C ILE A 79 -0.41 -10.53 -8.66
N TYR A 80 0.18 -9.37 -8.95
CA TYR A 80 -0.54 -8.10 -9.12
C TYR A 80 -1.34 -8.02 -10.44
N GLU A 81 -1.18 -8.98 -11.35
CA GLU A 81 -2.02 -9.12 -12.54
C GLU A 81 -3.34 -9.85 -12.23
N GLN A 82 -3.47 -10.47 -11.06
CA GLN A 82 -4.66 -11.22 -10.68
C GLN A 82 -5.85 -10.28 -10.40
N PRO A 83 -7.08 -10.64 -10.78
CA PRO A 83 -8.27 -9.80 -10.55
C PRO A 83 -8.45 -9.35 -9.10
N GLU A 84 -8.08 -10.21 -8.16
CA GLU A 84 -8.17 -10.00 -6.72
C GLU A 84 -7.21 -8.92 -6.21
N MET A 85 -6.15 -8.61 -6.98
CA MET A 85 -5.12 -7.63 -6.65
C MET A 85 -5.35 -6.26 -7.31
N ARG A 86 -6.43 -6.07 -8.09
CA ARG A 86 -6.69 -4.85 -8.89
C ARG A 86 -6.59 -3.54 -8.07
N GLY A 87 -7.10 -3.58 -6.84
CA GLY A 87 -7.13 -2.45 -5.91
C GLY A 87 -5.87 -2.34 -5.04
N TYR A 88 -4.93 -3.27 -5.12
CA TYR A 88 -3.75 -3.32 -4.26
C TYR A 88 -2.51 -2.78 -4.97
N ARG A 89 -1.61 -2.19 -4.18
CA ARG A 89 -0.30 -1.74 -4.62
C ARG A 89 0.75 -2.24 -3.63
N PHE A 90 1.87 -2.71 -4.16
CA PHE A 90 3.03 -2.97 -3.34
C PHE A 90 3.58 -1.64 -2.81
N THR A 91 3.76 -1.55 -1.49
CA THR A 91 4.12 -0.30 -0.84
C THR A 91 5.18 -0.50 0.23
N ARG A 92 5.90 0.57 0.53
CA ARG A 92 6.61 0.72 1.80
C ARG A 92 6.00 1.87 2.58
N CYS A 93 5.49 1.57 3.76
CA CYS A 93 4.71 2.49 4.58
C CYS A 93 5.49 2.88 5.84
N TYR A 94 5.55 4.18 6.12
CA TYR A 94 6.34 4.80 7.18
C TYR A 94 5.43 5.54 8.14
N SER A 95 5.77 5.53 9.42
CA SER A 95 5.09 6.32 10.44
C SER A 95 6.04 6.61 11.60
N VAL A 96 5.60 7.41 12.56
CA VAL A 96 6.34 7.61 13.81
C VAL A 96 6.63 6.29 14.55
N ALA A 97 5.76 5.28 14.38
CA ALA A 97 5.90 3.97 15.01
C ALA A 97 6.77 2.99 14.22
N CYS A 98 6.97 3.22 12.91
CA CYS A 98 7.85 2.41 12.06
C CYS A 98 8.64 3.33 11.11
N PRO A 99 9.71 3.99 11.61
CA PRO A 99 10.45 4.98 10.83
C PRO A 99 11.24 4.42 9.65
N GLU A 100 11.62 3.14 9.70
CA GLU A 100 12.37 2.42 8.68
C GLU A 100 11.45 1.93 7.55
N GLY A 101 10.15 1.97 7.77
CA GLY A 101 9.12 1.57 6.84
C GLY A 101 8.89 0.06 6.78
N GLU A 102 7.63 -0.30 6.61
CA GLU A 102 7.16 -1.68 6.50
C GLU A 102 6.71 -1.95 5.05
N PHE A 103 7.16 -3.07 4.48
CA PHE A 103 6.70 -3.53 3.16
C PHE A 103 5.35 -4.23 3.28
N GLY A 104 4.48 -4.00 2.30
CA GLY A 104 3.23 -4.75 2.20
C GLY A 104 2.28 -4.19 1.15
N ASP A 105 1.12 -4.80 1.09
CA ASP A 105 0.04 -4.44 0.17
C ASP A 105 -0.87 -3.38 0.77
N THR A 106 -1.06 -2.27 0.07
CA THR A 106 -2.03 -1.24 0.43
C THR A 106 -3.13 -1.17 -0.60
N HIS A 107 -4.38 -1.34 -0.17
CA HIS A 107 -5.53 -1.09 -1.04
C HIS A 107 -5.68 0.42 -1.30
N VAL A 108 -5.81 0.82 -2.57
CA VAL A 108 -5.82 2.23 -2.99
C VAL A 108 -7.00 3.02 -2.41
N SER A 109 -8.12 2.36 -2.10
CA SER A 109 -9.27 3.02 -1.44
C SER A 109 -8.93 3.55 -0.05
N SER A 110 -7.92 2.99 0.63
CA SER A 110 -7.47 3.44 1.95
C SER A 110 -6.55 4.67 1.89
N MET A 111 -6.08 5.05 0.70
CA MET A 111 -5.17 6.18 0.53
C MET A 111 -5.95 7.49 0.64
N THR A 112 -5.64 8.31 1.65
CA THR A 112 -6.35 9.56 1.92
C THR A 112 -5.97 10.66 0.94
N ARG A 113 -4.70 10.74 0.55
CA ARG A 113 -4.20 11.81 -0.33
C ARG A 113 -2.92 11.40 -1.07
N LYS A 114 -2.81 11.74 -2.36
CA LYS A 114 -1.53 11.73 -3.10
C LYS A 114 -0.65 12.90 -2.64
N ILE A 115 0.62 12.65 -2.37
CA ILE A 115 1.60 13.68 -2.02
C ILE A 115 2.76 13.68 -3.02
N THR A 116 3.52 14.76 -3.06
CA THR A 116 4.72 14.82 -3.90
C THR A 116 5.90 14.15 -3.20
N ARG A 117 6.94 13.82 -3.96
CA ARG A 117 8.20 13.30 -3.42
C ARG A 117 8.81 14.28 -2.40
N GLU A 118 8.76 15.59 -2.67
CA GLU A 118 9.29 16.61 -1.78
C GLU A 118 8.55 16.63 -0.44
N GLN A 119 7.23 16.49 -0.45
CA GLN A 119 6.42 16.39 0.77
C GLN A 119 6.76 15.13 1.57
N PHE A 120 6.99 14.01 0.88
CA PHE A 120 7.39 12.74 1.50
C PHE A 120 8.77 12.85 2.15
N GLU A 121 9.77 13.38 1.44
CA GLU A 121 11.12 13.59 1.99
C GLU A 121 11.13 14.62 3.12
N GLN A 122 10.29 15.65 3.07
CA GLN A 122 10.12 16.59 4.18
C GLN A 122 9.56 15.88 5.42
N ALA A 123 8.56 15.00 5.25
CA ALA A 123 8.02 14.20 6.34
C ALA A 123 9.10 13.28 6.94
N ARG A 124 9.88 12.61 6.09
CA ARG A 124 11.03 11.79 6.50
C ARG A 124 12.06 12.58 7.31
N ALA A 125 12.48 13.74 6.82
CA ALA A 125 13.44 14.62 7.50
C ALA A 125 12.89 15.16 8.84
N SER A 126 11.56 15.21 8.98
CA SER A 126 10.87 15.66 10.20
C SER A 126 10.49 14.50 11.13
N GLY A 127 10.90 13.27 10.84
CA GLY A 127 10.59 12.11 11.68
C GLY A 127 9.14 11.63 11.61
N TRP A 128 8.48 11.75 10.45
CA TRP A 128 7.14 11.22 10.18
C TRP A 128 6.03 11.83 11.07
N PRO A 129 5.73 13.13 10.89
CA PRO A 129 4.84 13.86 11.78
C PRO A 129 3.40 13.32 11.75
N GLU A 130 2.73 13.31 12.92
CA GLU A 130 1.34 12.86 13.09
C GLU A 130 0.29 13.82 12.50
N ALA A 131 0.70 14.98 12.00
CA ALA A 131 -0.18 15.94 11.34
C ALA A 131 0.46 16.39 10.03
N PRO A 132 -0.17 16.17 8.86
CA PRO A 132 0.42 16.53 7.58
C PRO A 132 0.27 18.02 7.29
N TRP A 133 1.03 18.86 8.02
CA TRP A 133 1.29 20.30 7.75
C TRP A 133 0.03 21.20 7.73
N PRO A 134 0.15 22.53 7.89
CA PRO A 134 -0.95 23.32 8.42
C PRO A 134 -2.16 23.33 7.48
N ARG A 135 -3.35 23.19 8.08
CA ARG A 135 -4.63 23.47 7.43
C ARG A 135 -4.56 24.90 6.92
N ARG A 136 -4.45 25.08 5.61
CA ARG A 136 -4.78 26.37 4.98
C ARG A 136 -6.28 26.56 5.02
#